data_AF-A0A150LDP8-F1
#
_entry.id   AF-A0A150LDP8-F1
#
_cell.length_a   1.000
_cell.length_b   1.000
_cell.length_c   1.000
_cell.angle_alpha   90.00
_cell.angle_beta   90.00
_cell.angle_gamma   90.00
#
_symmetry.space_group_name_H-M   'P 1'
#
loop_
_entity.id
_entity.type
_entity.pdbx_description
1 polymer ?
#
loop_
_entity_poly.entity_id
_entity_poly.type
_entity_poly.pdbx_seq_one_letter_code
_entity_poly.pdbx_strand_id
1 'polypeptide(L)'
;MKIFPKNFGKGIVKIVINIYIVYRKYIQYLQSGGAAVNILLSQTSKTPLYLQIKEQIKEQIMKGILKEGDPLPSMRELAKDLRVSVITTKRAYEELEQEGFLVSTVGRGTFVAGQQTHVLREWRIRELENQLESLVIEGKRLGLSEQELVDMVRIYYKEGGR
;
A
#
# COMPACT_ATOMS: atom_id res chain seq x y z
N MET A 1 -10.15 33.35 48.25
CA MET A 1 -8.80 33.43 47.64
C MET A 1 -8.27 32.02 47.36
N LYS A 2 -8.28 31.59 46.09
CA LYS A 2 -7.23 30.78 45.42
C LYS A 2 -7.65 30.66 43.94
N ILE A 3 -7.01 31.50 43.13
CA ILE A 3 -7.22 31.64 41.69
C ILE A 3 -6.42 30.50 41.05
N PHE A 4 -7.09 29.48 40.50
CA PHE A 4 -6.46 28.50 39.63
C PHE A 4 -6.30 29.10 38.23
N PRO A 5 -5.09 29.11 37.63
CA PRO A 5 -4.88 29.70 36.31
C PRO A 5 -5.52 28.83 35.21
N LYS A 6 -6.45 29.41 34.43
CA LYS A 6 -7.25 28.78 33.35
C LYS A 6 -6.45 28.26 32.13
N ASN A 7 -5.13 28.17 32.18
CA ASN A 7 -4.28 27.86 31.01
C ASN A 7 -3.36 26.63 31.17
N PHE A 8 -3.49 25.85 32.23
CA PHE A 8 -2.60 24.69 32.47
C PHE A 8 -2.79 23.52 31.48
N GLY A 9 -3.97 23.40 30.87
CA GLY A 9 -4.31 22.27 29.97
C GLY A 9 -3.78 22.40 28.54
N LYS A 10 -3.54 23.62 28.02
CA LYS A 10 -3.16 23.81 26.60
C LYS A 10 -1.72 23.39 26.31
N GLY A 11 -0.81 23.53 27.28
CA GLY A 11 0.59 23.12 27.13
C GLY A 11 0.78 21.60 27.13
N ILE A 12 0.09 20.91 28.06
CA ILE A 12 0.15 19.45 28.19
C ILE A 12 -0.45 18.77 26.95
N VAL A 13 -1.60 19.24 26.46
CA VAL A 13 -2.22 18.72 25.24
C VAL A 13 -1.30 18.89 24.03
N LYS A 14 -0.61 20.03 23.89
CA LYS A 14 0.37 20.25 22.81
C LYS A 14 1.57 19.31 22.90
N ILE A 15 2.06 19.02 24.09
CA ILE A 15 3.16 18.07 24.32
C ILE A 15 2.73 16.64 23.96
N VAL A 16 1.56 16.20 24.43
CA VAL A 16 1.02 14.86 24.13
C VAL A 16 0.76 14.69 22.64
N ILE A 17 0.20 15.70 21.97
CA ILE A 17 0.00 15.69 20.51
C ILE A 17 1.36 15.61 19.79
N ASN A 18 2.37 16.36 20.23
CA ASN A 18 3.68 16.33 19.58
C ASN A 18 4.40 14.98 19.79
N ILE A 19 4.31 14.40 20.99
CA ILE A 19 4.80 13.05 21.28
C ILE A 19 4.06 12.02 20.43
N TYR A 20 2.73 12.12 20.31
CA TYR A 20 1.93 11.23 19.47
C TYR A 20 2.26 11.37 17.98
N ILE A 21 2.52 12.59 17.49
CA ILE A 21 2.97 12.84 16.10
C ILE A 21 4.36 12.26 15.86
N VAL A 22 5.31 12.49 16.78
CA VAL A 22 6.66 11.92 16.68
C VAL A 22 6.61 10.39 16.76
N TYR A 23 5.80 9.83 17.66
CA TYR A 23 5.58 8.39 17.77
C TYR A 23 4.94 7.81 16.51
N ARG A 24 3.92 8.47 15.94
CA ARG A 24 3.32 8.08 14.66
C ARG A 24 4.31 8.16 13.51
N LYS A 25 5.17 9.19 13.48
CA LYS A 25 6.23 9.34 12.46
C LYS A 25 7.36 8.31 12.65
N TYR A 26 7.67 7.94 13.88
CA TYR A 26 8.63 6.90 14.23
C TYR A 26 8.10 5.49 13.89
N ILE A 27 6.82 5.22 14.19
CA ILE A 27 6.15 4.00 13.72
C ILE A 27 6.05 4.00 12.20
N GLN A 28 5.77 5.15 11.57
CA GLN A 28 5.83 5.28 10.12
C GLN A 28 7.25 5.06 9.59
N TYR A 29 8.31 5.45 10.31
CA TYR A 29 9.72 5.17 9.97
C TYR A 29 10.08 3.69 10.14
N LEU A 30 9.60 3.03 11.18
CA LEU A 30 9.75 1.57 11.35
C LEU A 30 8.92 0.78 10.32
N GLN A 31 7.81 1.35 9.85
CA GLN A 31 7.01 0.82 8.75
C GLN A 31 7.55 1.22 7.36
N SER A 32 8.31 2.32 7.25
CA SER A 32 9.02 2.76 6.05
C SER A 32 10.50 2.35 6.05
N GLY A 33 10.90 1.56 7.04
CA GLY A 33 11.78 0.42 6.81
C GLY A 33 11.03 -0.53 5.90
N GLY A 34 10.90 -0.19 4.62
CA GLY A 34 10.48 -1.12 3.59
C GLY A 34 11.30 -2.37 3.83
N ALA A 35 10.63 -3.49 4.09
CA ALA A 35 11.28 -4.71 4.54
C ALA A 35 12.50 -4.91 3.66
N ALA A 36 13.69 -4.77 4.25
CA ALA A 36 14.90 -4.49 3.48
C ALA A 36 15.10 -5.65 2.51
N VAL A 37 14.77 -5.42 1.24
CA VAL A 37 14.84 -6.45 0.23
C VAL A 37 16.31 -6.74 0.03
N ASN A 38 16.79 -7.81 0.66
CA ASN A 38 18.20 -8.12 0.66
C ASN A 38 18.48 -8.88 -0.63
N ILE A 39 19.17 -8.23 -1.57
CA ILE A 39 19.48 -8.79 -2.88
C ILE A 39 20.98 -8.71 -3.11
N LEU A 40 21.58 -9.84 -3.45
CA LEU A 40 22.97 -9.95 -3.85
C LEU A 40 23.01 -10.25 -5.35
N LEU A 41 23.59 -9.32 -6.13
CA LEU A 41 23.71 -9.47 -7.57
C LEU A 41 25.09 -9.97 -7.97
N SER A 42 25.12 -10.88 -8.95
CA SER A 42 26.33 -11.32 -9.60
C SER A 42 26.35 -10.87 -11.05
N GLN A 43 27.27 -9.96 -11.37
CA GLN A 43 27.48 -9.45 -12.74
C GLN A 43 28.18 -10.46 -13.66
N THR A 44 28.85 -11.46 -13.07
CA THR A 44 29.55 -12.52 -13.81
C THR A 44 28.67 -13.75 -14.05
N SER A 45 27.46 -13.78 -13.47
CA SER A 45 26.48 -14.83 -13.69
C SER A 45 25.93 -14.80 -15.12
N LYS A 46 25.59 -15.97 -15.66
CA LYS A 46 24.85 -16.11 -16.93
C LYS A 46 23.39 -15.66 -16.81
N THR A 47 22.88 -15.53 -15.57
CA THR A 47 21.49 -15.13 -15.32
C THR A 47 21.33 -13.62 -15.48
N PRO A 48 20.35 -13.13 -16.27
CA PRO A 48 20.07 -11.71 -16.37
C PRO A 48 19.76 -11.06 -15.02
N LEU A 49 20.20 -9.82 -14.81
CA LEU A 49 20.04 -9.13 -13.51
C LEU A 49 18.59 -8.97 -13.06
N TYR A 50 17.68 -8.66 -13.98
CA TYR A 50 16.25 -8.55 -13.64
C TYR A 50 15.70 -9.87 -13.08
N LEU A 51 16.19 -11.00 -13.61
CA LEU A 51 15.77 -12.33 -13.20
C LEU A 51 16.39 -12.69 -11.84
N GLN A 52 17.64 -12.30 -11.58
CA GLN A 52 18.25 -12.44 -10.25
C GLN A 52 17.48 -11.65 -9.18
N ILE A 53 17.03 -10.43 -9.51
CA ILE A 53 16.21 -9.59 -8.61
C ILE A 53 14.86 -10.27 -8.36
N LYS A 54 14.17 -10.68 -9.43
CA LYS A 54 12.87 -11.35 -9.37
C LYS A 54 12.91 -12.56 -8.45
N GLU A 55 13.83 -13.50 -8.71
CA GLU A 55 13.89 -14.75 -7.96
C GLU A 55 14.20 -14.53 -6.48
N GLN A 56 15.09 -13.58 -6.15
CA GLN A 56 15.42 -13.28 -4.75
C GLN A 56 14.27 -12.60 -3.99
N ILE A 57 13.48 -11.74 -4.64
CA ILE A 57 12.27 -11.16 -4.03
C ILE A 57 11.23 -12.26 -3.81
N LYS A 58 10.98 -13.06 -4.85
CA LYS A 58 10.04 -14.19 -4.80
C LYS A 58 10.40 -15.17 -3.70
N GLU A 59 11.67 -15.53 -3.58
CA GLU A 59 12.16 -16.42 -2.52
C GLU A 59 11.93 -15.85 -1.12
N GLN A 60 12.15 -14.55 -0.92
CA GLN A 60 11.88 -13.88 0.35
C GLN A 60 10.39 -13.85 0.69
N ILE A 61 9.51 -13.66 -0.31
CA ILE A 61 8.05 -13.76 -0.13
C ILE A 61 7.66 -15.20 0.23
N MET A 62 8.16 -16.19 -0.49
CA MET A 62 7.86 -17.61 -0.25
C MET A 62 8.37 -18.10 1.12
N LYS A 63 9.48 -17.54 1.61
CA LYS A 63 10.01 -17.81 2.95
C LYS A 63 9.30 -17.02 4.06
N GLY A 64 8.35 -16.14 3.71
CA GLY A 64 7.63 -15.29 4.67
C GLY A 64 8.50 -14.20 5.32
N ILE A 65 9.68 -13.92 4.75
CA ILE A 65 10.55 -12.81 5.15
C ILE A 65 9.88 -11.50 4.75
N LEU A 66 9.39 -11.46 3.50
CA LEU A 66 8.50 -10.43 3.00
C LEU A 66 7.06 -10.92 3.16
N LYS A 67 6.25 -10.20 3.91
CA LYS A 67 4.86 -10.56 4.23
C LYS A 67 3.90 -9.80 3.35
N GLU A 68 2.69 -10.35 3.20
CA GLU A 68 1.60 -9.66 2.49
C GLU A 68 1.38 -8.25 3.02
N GLY A 69 1.23 -7.30 2.10
CA GLY A 69 1.04 -5.90 2.41
C GLY A 69 2.33 -5.17 2.80
N ASP A 70 3.48 -5.85 2.90
CA ASP A 70 4.76 -5.18 3.12
C ASP A 70 5.06 -4.28 1.91
N PRO A 71 5.45 -3.01 2.16
CA PRO A 71 5.86 -2.12 1.10
C PRO A 71 7.23 -2.54 0.58
N LEU A 72 7.36 -2.57 -0.74
CA LEU A 72 8.65 -2.68 -1.40
C LEU A 72 9.25 -1.29 -1.64
N PRO A 73 10.59 -1.17 -1.72
CA PRO A 73 11.23 0.04 -2.20
C PRO A 73 10.72 0.38 -3.61
N SER A 74 10.71 1.67 -3.95
CA SER A 74 10.41 2.06 -5.32
C SER A 74 11.46 1.48 -6.28
N MET A 75 11.09 1.29 -7.55
CA MET A 75 12.01 0.80 -8.57
C MET A 75 13.28 1.66 -8.69
N ARG A 76 13.17 2.97 -8.40
CA ARG A 76 14.29 3.92 -8.41
C ARG A 76 15.21 3.76 -7.19
N GLU A 77 14.63 3.57 -6.01
CA GLU A 77 15.39 3.30 -4.78
C GLU A 77 16.14 1.98 -4.90
N LEU A 78 15.44 0.92 -5.30
CA LEU A 78 16.06 -0.40 -5.48
C LEU A 78 17.17 -0.36 -6.54
N ALA A 79 16.97 0.38 -7.64
CA ALA A 79 17.99 0.52 -8.69
C ALA A 79 19.25 1.21 -8.15
N LYS A 80 19.07 2.24 -7.31
CA LYS A 80 20.17 2.96 -6.66
C LYS A 80 20.94 2.05 -5.70
N ASP A 81 20.23 1.30 -4.87
CA ASP A 81 20.83 0.43 -3.86
C ASP A 81 21.61 -0.72 -4.50
N LEU A 82 21.06 -1.31 -5.56
CA LEU A 82 21.69 -2.41 -6.29
C LEU A 82 22.68 -1.96 -7.38
N ARG A 83 22.79 -0.64 -7.61
CA ARG A 83 23.61 -0.03 -8.67
C ARG A 83 23.31 -0.61 -10.07
N VAL A 84 22.03 -0.76 -10.38
CA VAL A 84 21.53 -1.23 -11.69
C VAL A 84 20.66 -0.18 -12.37
N SER A 85 20.31 -0.41 -13.63
CA SER A 85 19.38 0.49 -14.33
C SER A 85 17.96 0.39 -13.77
N VAL A 86 17.23 1.50 -13.78
CA VAL A 86 15.79 1.52 -13.40
C VAL A 86 14.96 0.61 -14.32
N ILE A 87 15.39 0.42 -15.58
CA ILE A 87 14.72 -0.50 -16.51
C ILE A 87 14.83 -1.95 -16.00
N THR A 88 15.96 -2.30 -15.39
CA THR A 88 16.21 -3.64 -14.82
C THR A 88 15.29 -3.93 -13.63
N THR A 89 15.16 -2.99 -12.69
CA THR A 89 14.27 -3.15 -11.53
C THR A 89 12.80 -3.08 -11.94
N LYS A 90 12.45 -2.21 -12.90
CA LYS A 90 11.11 -2.12 -13.47
C LYS A 90 10.68 -3.46 -14.06
N ARG A 91 11.51 -4.07 -14.92
CA ARG A 91 11.20 -5.37 -15.53
C ARG A 91 11.00 -6.46 -14.47
N ALA A 92 11.85 -6.49 -13.43
CA ALA A 92 11.71 -7.47 -12.36
C ALA A 92 10.36 -7.33 -11.62
N TYR A 93 9.94 -6.08 -11.35
CA TYR A 93 8.67 -5.79 -10.69
C TYR A 93 7.49 -6.15 -11.59
N GLU A 94 7.53 -5.80 -12.88
CA GLU A 94 6.48 -6.14 -13.85
C GLU A 94 6.28 -7.67 -13.95
N GLU A 95 7.36 -8.45 -13.99
CA GLU A 95 7.24 -9.92 -14.01
C GLU A 95 6.67 -10.47 -12.68
N LEU A 96 7.06 -9.92 -11.52
CA LEU A 96 6.49 -10.33 -10.23
C LEU A 96 5.01 -9.96 -10.09
N GLU A 97 4.60 -8.82 -10.64
CA GLU A 97 3.18 -8.43 -10.70
C GLU A 97 2.38 -9.35 -11.62
N GLN A 98 2.92 -9.68 -12.80
CA GLN A 98 2.31 -10.65 -13.71
C GLN A 98 2.17 -12.04 -13.07
N GLU A 99 3.15 -12.46 -12.28
CA GLU A 99 3.11 -13.70 -11.51
C GLU A 99 2.25 -13.60 -10.23
N GLY A 100 1.71 -12.42 -9.91
CA GLY A 100 0.82 -12.20 -8.78
C GLY A 100 1.51 -12.14 -7.40
N PHE A 101 2.82 -11.94 -7.37
CA PHE A 101 3.60 -11.76 -6.13
C PHE A 101 3.63 -10.32 -5.63
N LEU A 102 3.36 -9.35 -6.51
CA LEU A 102 3.33 -7.92 -6.18
C LEU A 102 2.05 -7.26 -6.68
N VAL A 103 1.71 -6.13 -6.06
CA VAL A 103 0.65 -5.22 -6.52
C VAL A 103 1.14 -3.78 -6.44
N SER A 104 0.99 -3.03 -7.53
CA SER A 104 1.27 -1.60 -7.57
C SER A 104 -0.01 -0.77 -7.54
N THR A 105 0.01 0.30 -6.74
CA THR A 105 -1.07 1.29 -6.72
C THR A 105 -0.51 2.68 -7.00
N VAL A 106 -1.14 3.37 -7.95
CA VAL A 106 -0.77 4.74 -8.33
C VAL A 106 -0.83 5.64 -7.08
N GLY A 107 0.28 6.36 -6.83
CA GLY A 107 0.42 7.27 -5.69
C GLY A 107 0.66 6.61 -4.32
N ARG A 108 0.62 5.27 -4.20
CA ARG A 108 0.84 4.56 -2.93
C ARG A 108 2.07 3.65 -2.92
N GLY A 109 2.58 3.23 -4.08
CA GLY A 109 3.77 2.38 -4.20
C GLY A 109 3.45 0.93 -4.55
N THR A 110 4.42 0.04 -4.35
CA THR A 110 4.35 -1.39 -4.67
C THR A 110 4.40 -2.21 -3.37
N PHE A 111 3.57 -3.25 -3.28
CA PHE A 111 3.41 -4.08 -2.09
C PHE A 111 3.47 -5.57 -2.43
N VAL A 112 3.88 -6.39 -1.46
CA VAL A 112 3.78 -7.85 -1.56
C VAL A 112 2.31 -8.26 -1.65
N ALA A 113 1.96 -8.96 -2.72
CA ALA A 113 0.64 -9.54 -2.88
C ALA A 113 0.51 -10.78 -1.98
N GLY A 114 -0.65 -10.94 -1.36
CA GLY A 114 -0.96 -12.10 -0.55
C GLY A 114 -1.17 -13.37 -1.36
N GLN A 115 -0.48 -14.44 -0.99
CA GLN A 115 -0.96 -15.79 -1.28
C GLN A 115 -2.18 -16.17 -0.40
N GLN A 116 -2.52 -15.37 0.61
CA GLN A 116 -3.73 -15.56 1.42
C GLN A 116 -4.75 -14.48 1.10
N THR A 117 -5.80 -14.91 0.42
CA THR A 117 -6.98 -14.21 -0.09
C THR A 117 -7.74 -13.26 0.85
N HIS A 118 -7.28 -12.98 2.08
CA HIS A 118 -8.01 -12.16 3.06
C HIS A 118 -7.60 -10.67 3.05
N VAL A 119 -6.31 -10.32 3.08
CA VAL A 119 -5.91 -8.89 3.15
C VAL A 119 -6.08 -8.20 1.79
N LEU A 120 -5.77 -8.88 0.68
CA LEU A 120 -6.14 -8.41 -0.67
C LEU A 120 -7.65 -8.22 -0.83
N ARG A 121 -8.48 -9.09 -0.24
CA ARG A 121 -9.94 -8.97 -0.26
C ARG A 121 -10.40 -7.78 0.57
N GLU A 122 -9.88 -7.61 1.78
CA GLU A 122 -10.18 -6.43 2.61
C GLU A 122 -9.76 -5.13 1.92
N TRP A 123 -8.60 -5.11 1.27
CA TRP A 123 -8.13 -3.94 0.53
C TRP A 123 -9.00 -3.64 -0.69
N ARG A 124 -9.39 -4.67 -1.47
CA ARG A 124 -10.33 -4.51 -2.60
C ARG A 124 -11.71 -4.05 -2.13
N ILE A 125 -12.17 -4.53 -0.97
CA ILE A 125 -13.42 -4.05 -0.36
C ILE A 125 -13.30 -2.57 0.02
N ARG A 126 -12.20 -2.15 0.67
CA ARG A 126 -11.98 -0.73 1.00
C ARG A 126 -11.91 0.17 -0.23
N GLU A 127 -11.29 -0.29 -1.31
CA GLU A 127 -11.25 0.47 -2.56
C GLU A 127 -12.65 0.60 -3.18
N LEU A 128 -13.44 -0.46 -3.14
CA LEU A 128 -14.85 -0.43 -3.56
C LEU A 128 -15.71 0.49 -2.67
N GLU A 129 -15.47 0.51 -1.37
CA GLU A 129 -16.13 1.43 -0.41
C GLU A 129 -15.87 2.90 -0.80
N ASN A 130 -14.63 3.26 -1.15
CA ASN A 130 -14.29 4.62 -1.58
C ASN A 130 -15.00 5.00 -2.90
N GLN A 131 -15.12 4.06 -3.83
CA GLN A 131 -15.86 4.26 -5.08
C GLN A 131 -17.35 4.42 -4.82
N LEU A 132 -17.91 3.60 -3.91
CA LEU A 132 -19.31 3.68 -3.52
C LEU A 132 -19.63 5.01 -2.81
N GLU A 133 -18.74 5.51 -1.95
CA GLU A 133 -18.88 6.82 -1.31
C GLU A 133 -18.96 7.94 -2.36
N SER A 134 -18.07 7.91 -3.35
CA SER A 134 -18.07 8.88 -4.45
C SER A 134 -19.38 8.84 -5.25
N LEU A 135 -19.88 7.64 -5.56
CA LEU A 135 -21.15 7.42 -6.26
C LEU A 135 -22.35 7.94 -5.45
N VAL A 136 -22.36 7.71 -4.13
CA VAL A 136 -23.44 8.20 -3.25
C VAL A 136 -23.43 9.72 -3.17
N ILE A 137 -22.25 10.35 -3.10
CA ILE A 137 -22.12 11.81 -3.12
C ILE A 137 -22.69 12.36 -4.44
N GLU A 138 -22.35 11.76 -5.57
CA GLU A 138 -22.86 12.16 -6.88
C GLU A 138 -24.38 11.96 -7.01
N GLY A 139 -24.89 10.80 -6.60
CA GLY A 139 -26.32 10.51 -6.61
C GLY A 139 -27.13 11.50 -5.76
N LYS A 140 -26.63 11.86 -4.57
CA LYS A 140 -27.23 12.89 -3.72
C LYS A 140 -27.25 14.26 -4.40
N ARG A 141 -26.20 14.63 -5.14
CA ARG A 141 -26.15 15.90 -5.89
C ARG A 141 -27.16 15.94 -7.04
N LEU A 142 -27.46 14.78 -7.63
CA LEU A 142 -28.48 14.61 -8.66
C LEU A 142 -29.91 14.50 -8.09
N GLY A 143 -30.07 14.52 -6.77
CA GLY A 143 -31.37 14.43 -6.10
C GLY A 143 -31.93 13.01 -6.02
N LEU A 144 -31.10 11.98 -6.25
CA LEU A 144 -31.50 10.60 -6.11
C LEU A 144 -31.75 10.25 -4.64
N SER A 145 -32.85 9.55 -4.42
CA SER A 145 -33.16 8.90 -3.14
C SER A 145 -32.25 7.69 -2.92
N GLU A 146 -32.13 7.28 -1.65
CA GLU A 146 -31.43 6.06 -1.27
C GLU A 146 -32.00 4.83 -2.01
N GLN A 147 -33.32 4.77 -2.15
CA GLN A 147 -34.01 3.66 -2.80
C GLN A 147 -33.66 3.54 -4.29
N GLU A 148 -33.60 4.67 -5.00
CA GLU A 148 -33.21 4.69 -6.42
C GLU A 148 -31.76 4.21 -6.62
N LEU A 149 -30.83 4.62 -5.76
CA LEU A 149 -29.44 4.15 -5.80
C LEU A 149 -29.33 2.65 -5.53
N VAL A 150 -30.07 2.13 -4.54
CA VAL A 150 -30.10 0.70 -4.22
C VAL A 150 -30.66 -0.11 -5.39
N ASP A 151 -31.73 0.38 -6.03
CA ASP A 151 -32.34 -0.30 -7.16
C ASP A 151 -31.43 -0.30 -8.39
N MET A 152 -30.70 0.79 -8.65
CA MET A 152 -29.65 0.83 -9.69
C MET A 152 -28.57 -0.22 -9.46
N VAL A 153 -28.00 -0.27 -8.24
CA VAL A 153 -26.99 -1.29 -7.90
C VAL A 153 -27.54 -2.69 -8.07
N ARG A 154 -28.79 -2.93 -7.65
CA ARG A 154 -29.46 -4.23 -7.78
C ARG A 154 -29.67 -4.65 -9.24
N ILE A 155 -30.00 -3.72 -10.13
CA ILE A 155 -30.13 -3.98 -11.57
C ILE A 155 -28.77 -4.41 -12.15
N TYR A 156 -27.74 -3.59 -11.96
CA TYR A 156 -26.39 -3.88 -12.48
C TYR A 156 -25.78 -5.14 -11.88
N TYR A 157 -26.11 -5.47 -10.64
CA TYR A 157 -25.68 -6.72 -10.01
C TYR A 157 -26.32 -7.96 -10.66
N LYS A 158 -27.59 -7.88 -11.07
CA LYS A 158 -28.34 -9.00 -11.68
C LYS A 158 -28.05 -9.17 -13.18
N GLU A 159 -27.80 -8.08 -13.90
CA GLU A 159 -27.56 -8.12 -15.35
C GLU A 159 -26.13 -8.53 -15.71
N GLY A 160 -25.26 -8.70 -14.71
CA GLY A 160 -23.87 -9.10 -14.90
C GLY A 160 -23.06 -7.95 -15.49
N GLY A 161 -22.41 -7.18 -14.63
CA GLY A 161 -21.40 -6.19 -15.04
C GLY A 161 -20.42 -6.85 -16.03
N ARG A 162 -20.50 -6.42 -17.29
CA ARG A 162 -19.55 -6.82 -18.34
C ARG A 162 -18.25 -6.05 -18.18
#